data_AF-A0A0L0M4K5-F1
#
_entry.id   AF-A0A0L0M4K5-F1
#
_cell.length_a   1.000
_cell.length_b   1.000
_cell.length_c   1.000
_cell.angle_alpha   90.00
_cell.angle_beta   90.00
_cell.angle_gamma   90.00
#
_symmetry.space_group_name_H-M   'P 1'
#
loop_
_entity.id
_entity.type
_entity.pdbx_description
1 polymer ?
#
loop_
_entity_poly.entity_id
_entity_poly.type
_entity_poly.pdbx_seq_one_letter_code
_entity_poly.pdbx_strand_id
1 'polypeptide(L)'
;MNRAASSRSQRRANGSDAQPLGVEKSVSPGRRVWLRFKRNRLGYWSLVIFVTAFVISLLGPMWSNDKPIVVRYQGHYYFPLVKTYAKTTFGGDFPTPADYLDPYVRDRFSAPGNFAVYPPNHYYYDTLNYFSKASNPAPPSRENWLGTDDRGRDVFARLVYGFRVSVIFALVLTAIGTVLGVLAGAVQGYFGGRVDITGQRLIEIWSALPELYLLIIFASIFEPSLIRG
;
A
#
# COMPACT_ATOMS: atom_id res chain seq x y z
N MET A 1 20.90 46.04 -82.52
CA MET A 1 22.30 45.58 -82.52
C MET A 1 22.85 45.76 -81.10
N ASN A 2 22.73 44.78 -80.23
CA ASN A 2 23.58 43.59 -80.03
C ASN A 2 24.62 43.82 -78.90
N ARG A 3 24.28 43.39 -77.68
CA ARG A 3 25.22 42.90 -76.65
C ARG A 3 24.45 42.04 -75.65
N ALA A 4 24.11 40.84 -76.12
CA ALA A 4 23.65 39.71 -75.33
C ALA A 4 24.72 38.62 -75.42
N ALA A 5 25.55 38.47 -74.39
CA ALA A 5 26.39 37.28 -74.14
C ALA A 5 27.17 37.51 -72.84
N SER A 6 27.35 36.46 -72.04
CA SER A 6 28.10 36.44 -70.77
C SER A 6 27.38 37.09 -69.58
N SER A 7 26.47 36.39 -68.90
CA SER A 7 26.88 35.70 -67.65
C SER A 7 25.93 34.55 -67.26
N ARG A 8 25.39 33.87 -68.27
CA ARG A 8 24.51 32.70 -68.11
C ARG A 8 25.34 31.42 -67.83
N SER A 9 26.11 31.34 -66.73
CA SER A 9 26.76 30.06 -66.35
C SER A 9 27.11 29.83 -64.87
N GLN A 10 26.64 30.62 -63.91
CA GLN A 10 27.06 30.45 -62.50
C GLN A 10 25.96 30.53 -61.44
N ARG A 11 24.75 30.04 -61.75
CA ARG A 11 23.70 29.76 -60.74
C ARG A 11 23.01 28.41 -60.95
N ARG A 12 23.80 27.38 -61.24
CA ARG A 12 23.43 25.98 -61.05
C ARG A 12 24.46 25.33 -60.13
N ALA A 13 24.22 25.42 -58.82
CA ALA A 13 24.69 24.50 -57.79
C ALA A 13 24.46 25.17 -56.43
N ASN A 14 23.24 25.05 -55.91
CA ASN A 14 23.10 24.86 -54.46
C ASN A 14 21.77 24.15 -54.20
N GLY A 15 21.70 22.91 -54.67
CA GLY A 15 20.78 21.94 -54.09
C GLY A 15 21.60 21.05 -53.17
N SER A 16 21.53 21.28 -51.85
CA SER A 16 21.80 20.26 -50.80
C SER A 16 21.67 20.77 -49.36
N ASP A 17 20.84 21.78 -49.06
CA ASP A 17 20.50 22.11 -47.65
C ASP A 17 19.03 21.83 -47.34
N ALA A 18 18.50 20.73 -47.88
CA ALA A 18 17.31 20.13 -47.32
C ALA A 18 17.71 19.51 -45.98
N GLN A 19 17.68 20.31 -44.91
CA GLN A 19 17.71 19.79 -43.54
C GLN A 19 16.68 18.66 -43.46
N PRO A 20 17.04 17.46 -42.98
CA PRO A 20 16.06 16.41 -42.82
C PRO A 20 15.00 16.98 -41.89
N LEU A 21 13.75 17.06 -42.35
CA LEU A 21 12.59 17.42 -41.54
C LEU A 21 12.62 16.48 -40.34
N GLY A 22 13.16 16.97 -39.22
CA GLY A 22 13.28 16.22 -37.99
C GLY A 22 11.86 15.86 -37.61
N VAL A 23 11.50 14.60 -37.77
CA VAL A 23 10.22 14.08 -37.30
C VAL A 23 10.27 14.24 -35.79
N GLU A 24 9.72 15.34 -35.27
CA GLU A 24 9.56 15.54 -33.84
C GLU A 24 8.78 14.33 -33.33
N LYS A 25 9.44 13.50 -32.51
CA LYS A 25 8.83 12.31 -31.95
C LYS A 25 7.60 12.73 -31.17
N SER A 26 6.42 12.45 -31.74
CA SER A 26 5.15 12.77 -31.11
C SER A 26 5.07 12.08 -29.75
N VAL A 27 4.89 12.86 -28.70
CA VAL A 27 4.87 12.34 -27.33
C VAL A 27 3.63 11.46 -27.16
N SER A 28 3.81 10.23 -26.67
CA SER A 28 2.71 9.29 -26.45
C SER A 28 1.61 9.91 -25.56
N PRO A 29 0.33 9.56 -25.75
CA PRO A 29 -0.77 10.10 -24.95
C PRO A 29 -0.54 10.01 -23.44
N GLY A 30 -0.10 8.84 -22.94
CA GLY A 30 0.23 8.64 -21.53
C GLY A 30 1.37 9.54 -21.03
N ARG A 31 2.41 9.72 -21.84
CA ARG A 31 3.52 10.61 -21.48
C ARG A 31 3.08 12.07 -21.43
N ARG A 32 2.15 12.50 -22.30
CA ARG A 32 1.53 13.84 -22.21
C ARG A 32 0.72 14.03 -20.94
N VAL A 33 -0.05 13.04 -20.52
CA VAL A 33 -0.81 13.08 -19.26
C VAL A 33 0.13 13.16 -18.06
N TRP A 34 1.19 12.35 -18.04
CA TRP A 34 2.18 12.37 -16.96
C TRP A 34 2.90 13.71 -16.82
N LEU A 35 3.31 14.32 -17.94
CA LEU A 35 3.93 15.64 -17.93
C LEU A 35 2.98 16.73 -17.41
N ARG A 36 1.69 16.66 -17.76
CA ARG A 36 0.67 17.56 -17.19
C ARG A 36 0.50 17.34 -15.69
N PHE A 37 0.49 16.10 -15.23
CA PHE A 37 0.39 15.78 -13.80
C PHE A 37 1.60 16.31 -13.01
N LYS A 38 2.82 16.12 -13.51
CA LYS A 38 4.05 16.66 -12.89
C LYS A 38 4.06 18.18 -12.77
N ARG A 39 3.33 18.89 -13.64
CA ARG A 39 3.16 20.35 -13.54
C ARG A 39 2.32 20.76 -12.33
N ASN A 40 1.40 19.90 -11.88
CA ASN A 40 0.68 20.10 -10.63
C ASN A 40 1.55 19.64 -9.44
N ARG A 41 2.30 20.58 -8.87
CA ARG A 41 3.24 20.32 -7.77
C ARG A 41 2.56 19.66 -6.57
N LEU A 42 1.37 20.12 -6.19
CA LEU A 42 0.66 19.60 -5.02
C LEU A 42 0.26 18.13 -5.25
N GLY A 43 -0.39 17.84 -6.39
CA GLY A 43 -0.79 16.49 -6.75
C GLY A 43 0.39 15.53 -6.86
N TYR A 44 1.50 15.97 -7.44
CA TYR A 44 2.72 15.17 -7.54
C TYR A 44 3.31 14.83 -6.16
N TRP A 45 3.46 15.81 -5.27
CA TRP A 45 3.97 15.56 -3.92
C TRP A 45 3.03 14.71 -3.08
N SER A 46 1.71 14.90 -3.19
CA SER A 46 0.73 14.03 -2.55
C SER A 46 0.87 12.57 -3.00
N LEU A 47 1.07 12.33 -4.30
CA LEU A 47 1.32 10.99 -4.82
C LEU A 47 2.61 10.40 -4.26
N VAL A 48 3.70 11.16 -4.25
CA VAL A 48 5.00 10.70 -3.72
C VAL A 48 4.90 10.35 -2.24
N ILE A 49 4.29 11.22 -1.42
CA ILE A 49 4.10 10.97 0.01
C ILE A 49 3.24 9.73 0.22
N PHE A 50 2.12 9.62 -0.50
CA PHE A 50 1.22 8.49 -0.39
C PHE A 50 1.89 7.16 -0.76
N VAL A 51 2.58 7.11 -1.90
CA VAL A 51 3.31 5.91 -2.37
C VAL A 51 4.42 5.55 -1.38
N THR A 52 5.16 6.54 -0.89
CA THR A 52 6.23 6.31 0.09
C THR A 52 5.66 5.74 1.39
N ALA A 53 4.60 6.35 1.93
CA ALA A 53 3.92 5.85 3.12
C ALA A 53 3.37 4.44 2.91
N PHE A 54 2.86 4.13 1.72
CA PHE A 54 2.34 2.80 1.39
C PHE A 54 3.44 1.74 1.28
N VAL A 55 4.58 2.06 0.67
CA VAL A 55 5.74 1.16 0.64
C VAL A 55 6.29 0.93 2.04
N ILE A 56 6.39 1.99 2.86
CA ILE A 56 6.80 1.88 4.26
C ILE A 56 5.82 0.98 5.03
N SER A 57 4.51 1.14 4.86
CA SER A 57 3.53 0.31 5.57
C SER A 57 3.53 -1.15 5.12
N LEU A 58 3.78 -1.43 3.83
CA LEU A 58 4.01 -2.79 3.31
C LEU A 58 5.22 -3.45 3.97
N LEU A 59 6.30 -2.70 4.17
CA LEU A 59 7.48 -3.16 4.91
C LEU A 59 7.28 -3.15 6.43
N GLY A 60 6.07 -2.87 6.93
CA GLY A 60 5.68 -2.88 8.34
C GLY A 60 6.32 -3.98 9.18
N PRO A 61 6.27 -5.26 8.76
CA PRO A 61 6.84 -6.37 9.55
C PRO A 61 8.34 -6.27 9.81
N MET A 62 9.09 -5.46 9.05
CA MET A 62 10.53 -5.26 9.21
C MET A 62 10.88 -4.16 10.21
N TRP A 63 9.97 -3.21 10.44
CA TRP A 63 10.27 -2.03 11.26
C TRP A 63 9.27 -1.79 12.41
N SER A 64 8.11 -2.45 12.39
CA SER A 64 7.09 -2.46 13.44
C SER A 64 6.58 -3.88 13.64
N ASN A 65 7.19 -4.63 14.56
CA ASN A 65 6.80 -6.01 14.84
C ASN A 65 7.19 -6.42 16.26
N ASP A 66 6.39 -7.30 16.86
CA ASP A 66 6.65 -7.88 18.18
C ASP A 66 7.70 -9.00 18.14
N LYS A 67 7.93 -9.57 16.96
CA LYS A 67 8.95 -10.59 16.72
C LYS A 67 10.28 -9.95 16.29
N PRO A 68 11.42 -10.41 16.84
CA PRO A 68 12.73 -10.01 16.37
C PRO A 68 13.00 -10.52 14.95
N ILE A 69 13.81 -9.78 14.21
CA ILE A 69 14.23 -10.11 12.84
C ILE A 69 15.09 -11.38 12.86
N VAL A 70 16.05 -11.42 13.79
CA VAL A 70 16.95 -12.56 13.98
C VAL A 70 17.27 -12.73 15.47
N VAL A 71 17.36 -13.98 15.90
CA VAL A 71 17.78 -14.36 17.25
C VAL A 71 18.88 -15.39 17.14
N ARG A 72 19.97 -15.18 17.86
CA ARG A 72 20.95 -16.22 18.17
C ARG A 72 20.72 -16.69 19.59
N TYR A 73 20.39 -17.97 19.74
CA TYR A 73 20.14 -18.56 21.05
C TYR A 73 20.83 -19.93 21.14
N GLN A 74 21.69 -20.10 22.16
CA GLN A 74 22.46 -21.32 22.40
C GLN A 74 23.23 -21.81 21.16
N GLY A 75 23.83 -20.89 20.41
CA GLY A 75 24.62 -21.21 19.21
C GLY A 75 23.82 -21.39 17.91
N HIS A 76 22.49 -21.42 17.96
CA HIS A 76 21.62 -21.57 16.78
C HIS A 76 20.97 -20.24 16.38
N TYR A 77 20.79 -20.04 15.08
CA TYR A 77 20.07 -18.89 14.52
C TYR A 77 18.60 -19.23 14.29
N TYR A 78 17.74 -18.32 14.71
CA TYR A 78 16.29 -18.38 14.57
C TYR A 78 15.80 -17.12 13.86
N PHE A 79 14.79 -17.29 13.00
CA PHE A 79 14.14 -16.21 12.24
C PHE A 79 12.64 -16.12 12.57
N PRO A 80 12.27 -15.54 13.72
CA PRO A 80 10.88 -15.49 14.20
C PRO A 80 9.89 -14.80 13.26
N LEU A 81 10.35 -13.88 12.42
CA LEU A 81 9.51 -13.22 11.41
C LEU A 81 8.95 -14.20 10.36
N VAL A 82 9.68 -15.27 10.05
CA VAL A 82 9.32 -16.22 8.99
C VAL A 82 8.73 -17.50 9.57
N LYS A 83 9.16 -17.90 10.76
CA LYS A 83 8.74 -19.13 11.41
C LYS A 83 8.34 -18.87 12.86
N THR A 84 7.19 -19.39 13.25
CA THR A 84 6.74 -19.37 14.65
C THR A 84 7.47 -20.47 15.43
N TYR A 85 8.02 -20.10 16.59
CA TYR A 85 8.71 -21.01 17.51
C TYR A 85 7.94 -21.09 18.83
N ALA A 86 7.98 -22.26 19.47
CA ALA A 86 7.36 -22.47 20.77
C ALA A 86 8.19 -21.83 21.89
N LYS A 87 7.54 -21.42 22.99
CA LYS A 87 8.17 -20.81 24.17
C LYS A 87 9.20 -21.75 24.81
N THR A 88 9.00 -23.06 24.73
CA THR A 88 9.98 -24.08 25.16
C THR A 88 11.33 -23.96 24.46
N THR A 89 11.36 -23.50 23.21
CA THR A 89 12.61 -23.28 22.44
C THR A 89 13.53 -22.27 23.11
N PHE A 90 12.96 -21.28 23.79
CA PHE A 90 13.69 -20.21 24.45
C PHE A 90 13.70 -20.36 25.98
N GLY A 91 13.43 -21.58 26.47
CA GLY A 91 13.52 -21.94 27.89
C GLY A 91 12.28 -21.64 28.72
N GLY A 92 11.09 -21.54 28.11
CA GLY A 92 9.81 -21.53 28.83
C GLY A 92 9.20 -22.91 29.01
N ASP A 93 8.10 -22.98 29.77
CA ASP A 93 7.59 -24.26 30.27
C ASP A 93 6.49 -24.89 29.40
N PHE A 94 5.88 -24.11 28.50
CA PHE A 94 4.71 -24.53 27.72
C PHE A 94 4.95 -24.48 26.21
N PRO A 95 4.40 -25.43 25.43
CA PRO A 95 4.53 -25.48 23.98
C PRO A 95 3.59 -24.49 23.27
N THR A 96 3.43 -23.29 23.81
CA THR A 96 2.68 -22.18 23.20
C THR A 96 3.60 -21.32 22.33
N PRO A 97 3.09 -20.50 21.39
CA PRO A 97 3.93 -19.55 20.65
C PRO A 97 4.73 -18.66 21.60
N ALA A 98 6.02 -18.45 21.31
CA ALA A 98 6.87 -17.61 22.12
C ALA A 98 6.43 -16.15 22.09
N ASP A 99 6.28 -15.54 23.27
CA ASP A 99 6.15 -14.09 23.44
C ASP A 99 7.56 -13.49 23.56
N TYR A 100 7.95 -12.68 22.57
CA TYR A 100 9.28 -12.09 22.49
C TYR A 100 9.38 -10.74 23.22
N LEU A 101 8.27 -10.24 23.78
CA LEU A 101 8.25 -9.06 24.64
C LEU A 101 8.31 -9.43 26.12
N ASP A 102 8.09 -10.70 26.46
CA ASP A 102 8.25 -11.26 27.80
C ASP A 102 9.64 -10.93 28.36
N PRO A 103 9.74 -10.21 29.50
CA PRO A 103 11.01 -9.90 30.15
C PRO A 103 11.89 -11.13 30.36
N TYR A 104 11.30 -12.27 30.71
CA TYR A 104 12.03 -13.52 30.90
C TYR A 104 12.74 -13.99 29.62
N VAL A 105 12.08 -13.88 28.47
CA VAL A 105 12.66 -14.26 27.17
C VAL A 105 13.73 -13.25 26.74
N ARG A 106 13.50 -11.96 26.99
CA ARG A 106 14.46 -10.89 26.67
C ARG A 106 15.76 -10.99 27.49
N ASP A 107 15.66 -11.34 28.77
CA ASP A 107 16.82 -11.55 29.63
C ASP A 107 17.68 -12.71 29.10
N ARG A 108 17.05 -13.78 28.60
CA ARG A 108 17.74 -14.93 27.99
C ARG A 108 18.45 -14.57 26.69
N PHE A 109 17.88 -13.68 25.87
CA PHE A 109 18.55 -13.18 24.67
C PHE A 109 19.70 -12.22 24.97
N SER A 110 19.69 -11.59 26.13
CA SER A 110 20.75 -10.69 26.60
C SER A 110 21.91 -11.43 27.29
N ALA A 111 21.74 -12.73 27.58
CA ALA A 111 22.77 -13.55 28.19
C ALA A 111 24.00 -13.73 27.27
N PRO A 112 25.21 -13.91 27.84
CA PRO A 112 26.43 -14.06 27.04
C PRO A 112 26.33 -15.16 25.97
N GLY A 113 26.67 -14.80 24.73
CA GLY A 113 26.61 -15.72 23.57
C GLY A 113 25.29 -15.72 22.81
N ASN A 114 24.26 -15.06 23.34
CA ASN A 114 22.97 -14.85 22.67
C ASN A 114 22.85 -13.41 22.18
N PHE A 115 21.96 -13.18 21.21
CA PHE A 115 21.49 -11.84 20.87
C PHE A 115 20.15 -11.92 20.16
N ALA A 116 19.40 -10.83 20.18
CA ALA A 116 18.19 -10.65 19.38
C ALA A 116 18.20 -9.25 18.76
N VAL A 117 17.88 -9.17 17.47
CA VAL A 117 17.75 -7.88 16.76
C VAL A 117 16.27 -7.62 16.52
N TYR A 118 15.74 -6.59 17.18
CA TYR A 118 14.35 -6.20 17.04
C TYR A 118 14.18 -5.05 16.03
N PRO A 119 12.99 -4.94 15.40
CA PRO A 119 12.62 -3.76 14.62
C PRO A 119 12.60 -2.48 15.48
N PRO A 120 12.70 -1.25 14.91
CA PRO A 120 12.63 -0.02 15.70
C PRO A 120 11.35 0.14 16.55
N ASN A 121 10.20 -0.31 16.06
CA ASN A 121 8.99 -0.44 16.86
C ASN A 121 8.75 -1.92 17.21
N HIS A 122 8.70 -2.24 18.50
CA HIS A 122 8.60 -3.60 19.02
C HIS A 122 7.16 -4.15 19.09
N TYR A 123 6.23 -3.57 18.33
CA TYR A 123 4.82 -3.93 18.42
C TYR A 123 4.22 -4.22 17.05
N TYR A 124 3.42 -5.28 17.00
CA TYR A 124 2.49 -5.56 15.92
C TYR A 124 1.13 -4.94 16.26
N TYR A 125 0.22 -4.85 15.27
CA TYR A 125 -1.02 -4.10 15.44
C TYR A 125 -1.98 -4.66 16.51
N ASP A 126 -1.89 -5.96 16.81
CA ASP A 126 -2.73 -6.64 17.80
C ASP A 126 -1.98 -6.99 19.08
N THR A 127 -0.67 -6.79 19.14
CA THR A 127 0.16 -7.10 20.31
C THR A 127 -0.35 -6.30 21.51
N LEU A 128 -0.70 -7.01 22.58
CA LEU A 128 -1.03 -6.39 23.86
C LEU A 128 0.24 -6.15 24.67
N ASN A 129 0.40 -4.93 25.18
CA ASN A 129 1.51 -4.58 26.06
C ASN A 129 1.24 -4.99 27.52
N TYR A 130 1.28 -6.30 27.80
CA TYR A 130 1.01 -6.86 29.14
C TYR A 130 2.00 -6.42 30.22
N PHE A 131 3.22 -6.06 29.81
CA PHE A 131 4.32 -5.71 30.72
C PHE A 131 4.49 -4.20 30.90
N SER A 132 3.56 -3.40 30.35
CA SER A 132 3.54 -1.95 30.55
C SER A 132 3.37 -1.60 32.03
N LYS A 133 4.15 -0.62 32.50
CA LYS A 133 4.00 -0.05 33.84
C LYS A 133 2.91 1.03 33.90
N ALA A 134 2.45 1.52 32.76
CA ALA A 134 1.45 2.57 32.67
C ALA A 134 0.05 1.98 32.50
N SER A 135 -0.94 2.61 33.14
CA SER A 135 -2.35 2.29 32.93
C SER A 135 -2.77 2.61 31.50
N ASN A 136 -3.56 1.72 30.89
CA ASN A 136 -4.10 1.93 29.55
C ASN A 136 -5.41 2.73 29.61
N PRO A 137 -5.68 3.63 28.65
CA PRO A 137 -4.79 4.08 27.58
C PRO A 137 -3.62 4.92 28.10
N ALA A 138 -2.41 4.62 27.64
CA ALA A 138 -1.19 5.29 28.05
C ALA A 138 -0.82 6.42 27.08
N PRO A 139 -0.25 7.54 27.56
CA PRO A 139 0.21 8.63 26.69
C PRO A 139 1.42 8.21 25.84
N PRO A 140 1.77 8.99 24.79
CA PRO A 140 2.98 8.78 24.00
C PRO A 140 4.25 8.61 24.84
N SER A 141 5.05 7.60 24.49
CA SER A 141 6.28 7.24 25.19
C SER A 141 7.36 6.75 24.21
N ARG A 142 8.57 6.46 24.72
CA ARG A 142 9.64 5.88 23.90
C ARG A 142 9.34 4.44 23.48
N GLU A 143 8.55 3.72 24.27
CA GLU A 143 8.11 2.35 23.95
C GLU A 143 6.96 2.38 22.95
N ASN A 144 5.97 3.27 23.16
CA ASN A 144 4.80 3.43 22.31
C ASN A 144 4.74 4.87 21.77
N TRP A 145 5.22 5.10 20.54
CA TRP A 145 5.47 6.45 20.02
C TRP A 145 4.24 7.35 19.98
N LEU A 146 3.05 6.78 19.86
CA LEU A 146 1.76 7.49 19.88
C LEU A 146 0.87 7.06 21.06
N GLY A 147 1.42 6.31 22.03
CA GLY A 147 0.69 5.79 23.18
C GLY A 147 -0.04 4.47 22.88
N THR A 148 -0.90 4.06 23.81
CA THR A 148 -1.68 2.83 23.70
C THR A 148 -3.18 3.07 23.66
N ASP A 149 -3.93 2.14 23.07
CA ASP A 149 -5.40 2.12 23.14
C ASP A 149 -5.91 1.63 24.51
N ASP A 150 -7.24 1.56 24.67
CA ASP A 150 -7.92 1.11 25.89
C ASP A 150 -7.51 -0.31 26.33
N ARG A 151 -7.01 -1.14 25.41
CA ARG A 151 -6.56 -2.51 25.65
C ARG A 151 -5.04 -2.64 25.76
N GLY A 152 -4.30 -1.55 25.65
CA GLY A 152 -2.84 -1.57 25.74
C GLY A 152 -2.11 -1.97 24.45
N ARG A 153 -2.76 -1.83 23.28
CA ARG A 153 -2.10 -2.04 21.98
C ARG A 153 -1.47 -0.75 21.50
N ASP A 154 -0.34 -0.87 20.80
CA ASP A 154 0.41 0.28 20.27
C ASP A 154 -0.38 1.03 19.18
N VAL A 155 -0.71 2.30 19.41
CA VAL A 155 -1.51 3.12 18.48
C VAL A 155 -0.75 3.34 17.17
N PHE A 156 0.57 3.50 17.25
CA PHE A 156 1.39 3.75 16.07
C PHE A 156 1.41 2.56 15.11
N ALA A 157 1.66 1.35 15.61
CA ALA A 157 1.55 0.11 14.84
C ALA A 157 0.14 -0.01 14.23
N ARG A 158 -0.92 0.22 15.00
CA ARG A 158 -2.29 0.17 14.48
C ARG A 158 -2.54 1.11 13.31
N LEU A 159 -1.99 2.32 13.34
CA LEU A 159 -2.10 3.26 12.22
C LEU A 159 -1.34 2.78 10.98
N VAL A 160 -0.12 2.29 11.14
CA VAL A 160 0.70 1.76 10.03
C VAL A 160 0.02 0.59 9.34
N TYR A 161 -0.41 -0.39 10.14
CA TYR A 161 -1.04 -1.61 9.67
C TYR A 161 -2.46 -1.36 9.15
N GLY A 162 -3.22 -0.49 9.81
CA GLY A 162 -4.54 -0.05 9.36
C GLY A 162 -4.48 0.67 8.02
N PHE A 163 -3.56 1.63 7.87
CA PHE A 163 -3.33 2.34 6.60
C PHE A 163 -3.00 1.37 5.46
N ARG A 164 -2.12 0.38 5.70
CA ARG A 164 -1.80 -0.65 4.71
C ARG A 164 -3.05 -1.40 4.25
N VAL A 165 -3.86 -1.89 5.18
CA VAL A 165 -5.08 -2.65 4.85
C VAL A 165 -6.07 -1.77 4.09
N SER A 166 -6.30 -0.53 4.52
CA SER A 166 -7.21 0.39 3.85
C SER A 166 -6.79 0.68 2.40
N VAL A 167 -5.50 0.91 2.15
CA VAL A 167 -5.01 1.18 0.80
C VAL A 167 -5.08 -0.06 -0.09
N ILE A 168 -4.69 -1.23 0.40
CA ILE A 168 -4.81 -2.48 -0.37
C ILE A 168 -6.28 -2.74 -0.72
N PHE A 169 -7.18 -2.59 0.25
CA PHE A 169 -8.61 -2.77 0.04
C PHE A 169 -9.16 -1.82 -1.04
N ALA A 170 -8.83 -0.53 -0.96
CA ALA A 170 -9.26 0.46 -1.95
C ALA A 170 -8.73 0.16 -3.35
N LEU A 171 -7.46 -0.25 -3.47
CA LEU A 171 -6.84 -0.61 -4.76
C LEU A 171 -7.51 -1.85 -5.37
N VAL A 172 -7.72 -2.90 -4.57
CA VAL A 172 -8.38 -4.13 -5.03
C VAL A 172 -9.82 -3.85 -5.44
N LEU A 173 -10.58 -3.12 -4.61
CA LEU A 173 -11.98 -2.77 -4.89
C LEU A 173 -12.09 -1.94 -6.17
N THR A 174 -11.22 -0.96 -6.36
CA THR A 174 -11.20 -0.11 -7.57
C THR A 174 -10.81 -0.92 -8.80
N ALA A 175 -9.82 -1.82 -8.70
CA ALA A 175 -9.41 -2.66 -9.81
C ALA A 175 -10.55 -3.58 -10.26
N ILE A 176 -11.18 -4.29 -9.33
CA ILE A 176 -12.31 -5.18 -9.62
C ILE A 176 -13.50 -4.37 -10.17
N GLY A 177 -13.88 -3.28 -9.50
CA GLY A 177 -14.98 -2.42 -9.95
C GLY A 177 -14.75 -1.83 -11.34
N THR A 178 -13.52 -1.42 -11.65
CA THR A 178 -13.16 -0.92 -12.98
C THR A 178 -13.27 -2.01 -14.04
N VAL A 179 -12.75 -3.22 -13.77
CA VAL A 179 -12.85 -4.35 -14.70
C VAL A 179 -14.31 -4.69 -14.97
N LEU A 180 -15.12 -4.86 -13.92
CA LEU A 180 -16.55 -5.18 -14.07
C LEU A 180 -17.32 -4.07 -14.77
N GLY A 181 -17.05 -2.80 -14.44
CA GLY A 181 -17.68 -1.65 -15.08
C GLY A 181 -17.32 -1.51 -16.56
N VAL A 182 -16.05 -1.73 -16.92
CA VAL A 182 -15.60 -1.74 -18.32
C VAL A 182 -16.25 -2.89 -19.09
N LEU A 183 -16.31 -4.09 -18.51
CA LEU A 183 -16.95 -5.24 -19.16
C LEU A 183 -18.46 -5.01 -19.36
N ALA A 184 -19.15 -4.55 -18.32
CA ALA A 184 -20.58 -4.24 -18.39
C ALA A 184 -20.87 -3.13 -19.42
N GLY A 185 -20.09 -2.05 -19.39
CA GLY A 185 -20.20 -0.94 -20.34
C GLY A 185 -19.88 -1.37 -21.78
N ALA A 186 -18.87 -2.23 -21.98
CA ALA A 186 -18.54 -2.77 -23.30
C ALA A 186 -19.67 -3.64 -23.85
N VAL A 187 -20.29 -4.48 -23.02
CA VAL A 187 -21.46 -5.30 -23.41
C VAL A 187 -22.64 -4.40 -23.79
N GLN A 188 -22.96 -3.40 -22.96
CA GLN A 188 -24.04 -2.45 -23.25
C GLN A 188 -23.78 -1.68 -24.55
N GLY A 189 -22.56 -1.18 -24.75
CA GLY A 189 -22.17 -0.43 -25.94
C GLY A 189 -22.09 -1.28 -27.21
N TYR A 190 -21.72 -2.56 -27.11
CA TYR A 190 -21.62 -3.46 -28.27
C TYR A 190 -22.99 -3.91 -28.78
N PHE A 191 -23.89 -4.35 -27.89
CA PHE A 191 -25.22 -4.84 -28.30
C PHE A 191 -26.25 -3.72 -28.48
N GLY A 192 -26.12 -2.62 -27.73
CA GLY A 192 -27.02 -1.48 -27.79
C GLY A 192 -28.50 -1.82 -27.53
N GLY A 193 -29.38 -0.87 -27.82
CA GLY A 193 -30.83 -1.08 -27.80
C GLY A 193 -31.36 -1.55 -26.44
N ARG A 194 -31.98 -2.74 -26.41
CA ARG A 194 -32.60 -3.28 -25.18
C ARG A 194 -31.60 -3.56 -24.06
N VAL A 195 -30.39 -4.02 -24.40
CA VAL A 195 -29.36 -4.36 -23.40
C VAL A 195 -28.88 -3.09 -22.68
N ASP A 196 -28.64 -2.02 -23.42
CA ASP A 196 -28.27 -0.71 -22.88
C ASP A 196 -29.40 -0.12 -22.03
N ILE A 197 -30.64 -0.10 -22.53
CA ILE A 197 -31.79 0.43 -21.79
C ILE A 197 -32.01 -0.33 -20.48
N THR A 198 -32.02 -1.67 -20.51
CA THR A 198 -32.17 -2.47 -19.28
C THR A 198 -31.01 -2.21 -18.31
N GLY A 199 -29.78 -2.14 -18.81
CA GLY A 199 -28.60 -1.84 -18.00
C GLY A 199 -28.68 -0.47 -17.31
N GLN A 200 -29.05 0.57 -18.05
CA GLN A 200 -29.27 1.91 -17.50
C GLN A 200 -30.36 1.91 -16.43
N ARG A 201 -31.49 1.26 -16.67
CA ARG A 201 -32.57 1.17 -15.67
C ARG A 201 -32.13 0.47 -14.39
N LEU A 202 -31.33 -0.59 -14.49
CA LEU A 202 -30.78 -1.26 -13.30
C LEU A 202 -29.86 -0.31 -12.50
N ILE A 203 -29.00 0.45 -13.18
CA ILE A 203 -28.11 1.43 -12.53
C ILE A 203 -28.92 2.56 -11.88
N GLU A 204 -29.95 3.07 -12.57
CA GLU A 204 -30.86 4.09 -12.01
C GLU A 204 -31.52 3.59 -10.72
N ILE A 205 -32.14 2.40 -10.76
CA ILE A 205 -32.78 1.78 -9.59
C ILE A 205 -31.77 1.60 -8.46
N TRP A 206 -30.59 1.06 -8.75
CA TRP A 206 -29.54 0.84 -7.75
C TRP A 206 -29.08 2.14 -7.10
N SER A 207 -28.84 3.18 -7.91
CA SER A 207 -28.40 4.50 -7.44
C SER A 207 -29.49 5.29 -6.70
N ALA A 208 -30.76 4.93 -6.89
CA ALA A 208 -31.90 5.52 -6.19
C ALA A 208 -32.09 4.94 -4.77
N LEU A 209 -31.48 3.80 -4.45
CA LEU A 209 -31.53 3.22 -3.12
C LEU A 209 -30.69 4.07 -2.16
N PRO A 210 -31.24 4.53 -1.01
CA PRO A 210 -30.46 5.31 -0.06
C PRO A 210 -29.38 4.47 0.59
N GLU A 211 -28.12 4.91 0.45
CA GLU A 211 -26.93 4.19 0.90
C GLU A 211 -27.01 3.77 2.37
N LEU A 212 -27.50 4.65 3.24
CA LEU A 212 -27.63 4.38 4.68
C LEU A 212 -28.56 3.19 4.98
N TYR A 213 -29.66 3.02 4.24
CA TYR A 213 -30.56 1.89 4.46
C TYR A 213 -29.91 0.57 4.05
N LEU A 214 -29.19 0.55 2.93
CA LEU A 214 -28.44 -0.63 2.50
C LEU A 214 -27.38 -1.01 3.54
N LEU A 215 -26.62 -0.03 4.04
CA LEU A 215 -25.61 -0.26 5.07
C LEU A 215 -26.21 -0.82 6.36
N ILE A 216 -27.37 -0.33 6.81
CA ILE A 216 -28.05 -0.84 8.01
C ILE A 216 -28.54 -2.28 7.81
N ILE A 217 -29.17 -2.57 6.65
CA ILE A 217 -29.63 -3.93 6.33
C ILE A 217 -28.45 -4.91 6.31
N PHE A 218 -27.36 -4.54 5.63
CA PHE A 218 -26.16 -5.36 5.63
C PHE A 218 -25.56 -5.52 7.02
N ALA A 219 -25.40 -4.43 7.79
CA ALA A 219 -24.88 -4.50 9.15
C ALA A 219 -25.73 -5.40 10.07
N SER A 220 -27.05 -5.41 9.89
CA SER A 220 -27.97 -6.27 10.64
C SER A 220 -27.87 -7.75 10.23
N ILE A 221 -27.65 -8.05 8.96
CA ILE A 221 -27.46 -9.43 8.47
C ILE A 221 -26.08 -9.96 8.88
N PHE A 222 -25.08 -9.08 8.87
CA PHE A 222 -23.70 -9.37 9.25
C PHE A 222 -23.41 -9.12 10.74
N GLU A 223 -24.43 -9.20 11.61
CA GLU A 223 -24.14 -9.35 13.05
C GLU A 223 -23.14 -10.50 13.19
N PRO A 224 -22.00 -10.30 13.90
CA PRO A 224 -21.16 -11.42 14.25
C PRO A 224 -22.04 -12.35 15.06
N SER A 225 -22.43 -13.49 14.48
CA SER A 225 -22.99 -14.58 15.26
C SER A 225 -21.92 -14.90 16.28
N LEU A 226 -22.07 -14.36 17.49
CA LEU A 226 -21.24 -14.66 18.64
C LEU A 226 -21.13 -16.18 18.63
N ILE A 227 -19.92 -16.66 18.33
CA ILE A 227 -19.55 -18.05 18.47
C ILE A 227 -19.74 -18.33 19.97
N ARG A 228 -20.96 -18.75 20.29
CA ARG A 228 -21.36 -19.43 21.51
C ARG A 228 -21.18 -20.90 21.15
N GLY A 229 -19.94 -21.36 21.34
CA GLY A 229 -19.50 -22.74 21.21
C GLY A 229 -18.45 -22.96 22.28
#